data_AF-A0A3M7R529-F1
#
_entry.id   AF-A0A3M7R529-F1
#
_cell.length_a   1.000
_cell.length_b   1.000
_cell.length_c   1.000
_cell.angle_alpha   90.00
_cell.angle_beta   90.00
_cell.angle_gamma   90.00
#
_symmetry.space_group_name_H-M   'P 1'
#
loop_
_entity.id
_entity.type
_entity.pdbx_description
1 polymer ?
#
loop_
_entity_poly.entity_id
_entity_poly.type
_entity_poly.pdbx_seq_one_letter_code
_entity_poly.pdbx_strand_id
1 'polypeptide(L)'
;MKISVEKSCSVVFSSYKKESDNLNLKIYGNRIVNQKEIKFLGIKFDSKLNFNILVDEIKERCNNRLNIIKILSNKKWSLNQNTLRNLYKSLVGPILDYSFPCLNSFSENNIKKLQAIQNTAVRSILKLKYDTPSNIVHHEAFNKLKLLTVSNRLFELSDRYVGTGLRHSIPLVERLVKEYKEGFESTYIENPTPLSIFFSMDPMKKNIPYGQLTDVFFISNKFFNNWSLIFD
;
A
#
# COMPACT_ATOMS: atom_id res chain seq x y z
N MET A 1 -21.96 17.33 19.89
CA MET A 1 -21.45 17.54 18.52
C MET A 1 -22.58 17.27 17.54
N LYS A 2 -22.94 18.22 16.65
CA LYS A 2 -24.04 18.06 15.67
C LYS A 2 -23.45 17.79 14.28
N ILE A 3 -23.93 16.76 13.60
CA ILE A 3 -23.40 16.35 12.28
C ILE A 3 -24.07 17.18 11.18
N SER A 4 -23.30 17.65 10.21
CA SER A 4 -23.80 18.43 9.07
C SER A 4 -24.31 17.52 7.96
N VAL A 5 -25.61 17.55 7.69
CA VAL A 5 -26.24 16.71 6.65
C VAL A 5 -25.68 17.01 5.26
N GLU A 6 -25.50 18.30 4.92
CA GLU A 6 -25.02 18.72 3.60
C GLU A 6 -23.60 18.24 3.26
N LYS A 7 -22.77 18.01 4.29
CA LYS A 7 -21.39 17.53 4.14
C LYS A 7 -21.29 16.01 4.23
N SER A 8 -22.40 15.33 4.53
CA SER A 8 -22.46 13.89 4.70
C SER A 8 -22.84 13.24 3.38
N CYS A 9 -22.03 12.28 2.94
CA CYS A 9 -22.36 11.40 1.82
C CYS A 9 -22.18 9.94 2.24
N SER A 10 -22.88 9.04 1.58
CA SER A 10 -22.75 7.59 1.78
C SER A 10 -22.13 6.96 0.54
N VAL A 11 -21.27 5.98 0.73
CA VAL A 11 -20.77 5.11 -0.33
C VAL A 11 -20.91 3.67 0.14
N VAL A 12 -21.49 2.84 -0.72
CA VAL A 12 -21.58 1.41 -0.49
C VAL A 12 -20.42 0.73 -1.19
N PHE A 13 -19.61 -0.01 -0.43
CA PHE A 13 -18.55 -0.85 -0.98
C PHE A 13 -19.13 -2.23 -1.25
N SER A 14 -19.31 -2.59 -2.53
CA SER A 14 -19.79 -3.90 -2.92
C SER A 14 -19.24 -4.31 -4.28
N SER A 15 -18.84 -5.58 -4.39
CA SER A 15 -18.51 -6.22 -5.66
C SER A 15 -19.76 -6.47 -6.52
N TYR A 16 -20.95 -6.51 -5.90
CA TYR A 16 -22.24 -6.81 -6.54
C TYR A 16 -23.03 -5.53 -6.85
N LYS A 17 -23.47 -5.40 -8.11
CA LYS A 17 -24.19 -4.22 -8.62
C LYS A 17 -25.59 -3.98 -8.03
N LYS A 18 -26.18 -4.98 -7.36
CA LYS A 18 -27.64 -5.01 -7.11
C LYS A 18 -28.09 -4.24 -5.85
N GLU A 19 -27.20 -3.91 -4.92
CA GLU A 19 -27.59 -3.38 -3.60
C GLU A 19 -27.30 -1.89 -3.38
N SER A 20 -26.53 -1.24 -4.25
CA SER A 20 -26.08 0.14 -4.02
C SER A 20 -27.17 1.19 -4.16
N ASP A 21 -28.18 0.96 -4.99
CA ASP A 21 -29.03 2.05 -5.49
C ASP A 21 -30.24 2.35 -4.58
N ASN A 22 -30.52 1.51 -3.58
CA ASN A 22 -31.77 1.57 -2.80
C ASN A 22 -31.60 1.83 -1.28
N LEU A 23 -30.40 2.17 -0.79
CA LEU A 23 -30.24 2.51 0.63
C LEU A 23 -30.82 3.89 0.94
N ASN A 24 -31.94 3.92 1.65
CA ASN A 24 -32.59 5.13 2.15
C ASN A 24 -32.00 5.57 3.50
N LEU A 25 -30.71 5.92 3.51
CA LEU A 25 -30.05 6.46 4.70
C LEU A 25 -30.53 7.88 5.00
N LYS A 26 -30.97 8.13 6.24
CA LYS A 26 -31.44 9.42 6.71
C LYS A 26 -30.69 9.87 7.96
N ILE A 27 -30.24 11.12 7.99
CA ILE A 27 -29.68 11.78 9.17
C ILE A 27 -30.61 12.94 9.53
N TYR A 28 -31.11 12.98 10.76
CA TYR A 28 -32.09 13.98 11.22
C TYR A 28 -33.32 14.12 10.29
N GLY A 29 -33.78 13.01 9.70
CA GLY A 29 -34.89 12.98 8.74
C GLY A 29 -34.52 13.30 7.29
N ASN A 30 -33.35 13.87 7.03
CA ASN A 30 -32.87 14.23 5.69
C ASN A 30 -32.14 13.06 5.03
N ARG A 31 -32.43 12.82 3.74
CA ARG A 31 -31.79 11.74 2.96
C ARG A 31 -30.32 12.09 2.64
N ILE A 32 -29.42 11.15 2.88
CA ILE A 32 -28.02 11.26 2.49
C ILE A 32 -27.87 10.97 1.00
N VAL A 33 -27.03 11.75 0.31
CA VAL A 33 -26.69 11.50 -1.10
C VAL A 33 -25.76 10.28 -1.19
N ASN A 34 -26.17 9.30 -1.99
CA ASN A 34 -25.33 8.16 -2.31
C ASN A 34 -24.37 8.53 -3.44
N GLN A 35 -23.07 8.31 -3.22
CA GLN A 35 -22.01 8.58 -4.19
C GLN A 35 -21.29 7.28 -4.55
N LYS A 36 -20.71 7.23 -5.75
CA LYS A 36 -19.89 6.08 -6.20
C LYS A 36 -18.44 6.18 -5.78
N GLU A 37 -17.99 7.39 -5.44
CA GLU A 37 -16.62 7.71 -5.07
C GLU A 37 -16.64 8.64 -3.86
N ILE A 38 -15.72 8.45 -2.92
CA ILE A 38 -15.54 9.34 -1.77
C ILE A 38 -14.06 9.58 -1.52
N LYS A 39 -13.73 10.81 -1.12
CA LYS A 39 -12.38 11.18 -0.71
C LYS A 39 -12.29 11.16 0.82
N PHE A 40 -11.48 10.26 1.36
CA PHE A 40 -11.22 10.17 2.79
C PHE A 40 -9.72 10.23 3.04
N LEU A 41 -9.29 11.13 3.92
CA LEU A 41 -7.87 11.40 4.21
C LEU A 41 -7.02 11.58 2.94
N GLY A 42 -7.55 12.25 1.92
CA GLY A 42 -6.79 12.46 0.67
C GLY A 42 -6.71 11.26 -0.27
N ILE A 43 -7.25 10.09 0.10
CA ILE A 43 -7.38 8.89 -0.74
C ILE A 43 -8.80 8.85 -1.32
N LYS A 44 -8.91 8.59 -2.63
CA LYS A 44 -10.21 8.34 -3.26
C LYS A 44 -10.53 6.85 -3.23
N PHE A 45 -11.71 6.54 -2.72
CA PHE A 45 -12.26 5.20 -2.65
C PHE A 45 -13.39 5.06 -3.66
N ASP A 46 -13.24 4.09 -4.56
CA ASP A 46 -14.28 3.70 -5.50
C ASP A 46 -15.22 2.70 -4.82
N SER A 47 -16.50 2.65 -5.21
CA SER A 47 -17.47 1.69 -4.69
C SER A 47 -17.06 0.22 -4.84
N LYS A 48 -16.15 -0.08 -5.78
CA LYS A 48 -15.58 -1.42 -5.99
C LYS A 48 -14.24 -1.67 -5.29
N LEU A 49 -13.65 -0.66 -4.67
CA LEU A 49 -12.32 -0.73 -4.06
C LEU A 49 -11.22 -1.25 -5.00
N ASN A 50 -11.30 -0.94 -6.30
CA ASN A 50 -10.27 -1.31 -7.28
C ASN A 50 -9.03 -0.40 -7.25
N PHE A 51 -9.16 0.78 -6.64
CA PHE A 51 -8.10 1.79 -6.48
C PHE A 51 -7.38 2.19 -7.78
N ASN A 52 -8.01 2.02 -8.94
CA ASN A 52 -7.41 2.42 -10.22
C ASN A 52 -7.25 3.94 -10.29
N ILE A 53 -8.28 4.68 -9.87
CA ILE A 53 -8.28 6.14 -9.82
C ILE A 53 -7.14 6.63 -8.93
N LEU A 54 -6.97 6.03 -7.73
CA LEU A 54 -5.88 6.34 -6.82
C LEU A 54 -4.50 6.14 -7.47
N VAL A 55 -4.29 5.01 -8.15
CA VAL A 55 -3.01 4.68 -8.79
C VAL A 55 -2.69 5.63 -9.94
N ASP A 56 -3.69 6.02 -10.72
CA ASP A 56 -3.52 6.97 -11.82
C ASP A 56 -3.22 8.39 -11.28
N GLU A 57 -3.85 8.82 -10.18
CA GLU A 57 -3.51 10.06 -9.47
C GLU A 57 -2.08 10.05 -8.90
N ILE A 58 -1.67 8.94 -8.28
CA ILE A 58 -0.30 8.75 -7.78
C ILE A 58 0.68 8.84 -8.95
N LYS A 59 0.37 8.19 -10.08
CA LYS A 59 1.21 8.21 -11.27
C LYS A 59 1.39 9.61 -11.83
N GLU A 60 0.32 10.39 -11.95
CA GLU A 60 0.38 11.77 -12.42
C GLU A 60 1.27 12.64 -11.50
N ARG A 61 1.00 12.60 -10.19
CA ARG A 61 1.77 13.36 -9.19
C ARG A 61 3.25 12.98 -9.17
N CYS A 62 3.55 11.68 -9.27
CA CYS A 62 4.91 11.18 -9.30
C CYS A 62 5.63 11.58 -10.60
N ASN A 63 4.99 11.47 -11.76
CA ASN A 63 5.60 11.85 -13.04
C ASN A 63 6.01 13.32 -13.08
N ASN A 64 5.16 14.21 -12.55
CA ASN A 64 5.46 15.64 -12.44
C ASN A 64 6.74 15.88 -11.61
N ARG A 65 6.90 15.17 -10.48
CA ARG A 65 8.10 15.27 -9.63
C ARG A 65 9.32 14.58 -10.24
N LEU A 66 9.12 13.47 -10.96
CA LEU A 66 10.19 12.76 -11.66
C LEU A 66 10.82 13.60 -12.78
N ASN A 67 10.06 14.48 -13.42
CA ASN A 67 10.62 15.37 -14.44
C ASN A 67 11.74 16.25 -13.87
N ILE A 68 11.63 16.68 -12.61
CA ILE A 68 12.70 17.42 -11.92
C ILE A 68 13.96 16.57 -11.83
N ILE A 69 13.83 15.30 -11.42
CA ILE A 69 14.97 14.36 -11.29
C ILE A 69 15.60 14.07 -12.65
N LYS A 70 14.78 13.89 -13.70
CA LYS A 70 15.25 13.68 -15.08
C LYS A 70 16.10 14.87 -15.57
N ILE A 71 15.60 16.09 -15.38
CA ILE A 71 16.31 17.31 -15.77
C ILE A 71 17.63 17.42 -15.01
N LEU A 72 17.59 17.21 -13.69
CA LEU A 72 18.76 17.30 -12.83
C LEU A 72 19.83 16.23 -13.12
N SER A 73 19.42 15.02 -13.49
CA SER A 73 20.35 13.93 -13.87
C SER A 73 21.08 14.19 -15.19
N ASN A 74 20.43 14.87 -16.13
CA ASN A 74 20.97 15.10 -17.47
C ASN A 74 21.80 16.39 -17.60
N LYS A 75 21.94 17.19 -16.54
CA LYS A 75 22.77 18.40 -16.58
C LYS A 75 24.27 18.06 -16.68
N LYS A 76 25.03 18.93 -17.36
CA LYS A 76 26.48 18.77 -17.60
C LYS A 76 27.30 18.63 -16.30
N TRP A 77 26.92 19.33 -15.23
CA TRP A 77 27.60 19.30 -13.93
C TRP A 77 27.16 18.13 -13.03
N SER A 78 26.80 16.99 -13.64
CA SER A 78 26.29 15.74 -13.05
C SER A 78 26.20 15.71 -11.52
N LEU A 79 24.98 15.70 -11.00
CA LEU A 79 24.75 15.51 -9.57
C LEU A 79 25.19 14.12 -9.11
N ASN A 80 25.64 14.02 -7.86
CA ASN A 80 25.97 12.74 -7.24
C ASN A 80 24.71 11.85 -7.18
N GLN A 81 24.88 10.56 -7.47
CA GLN A 81 23.80 9.56 -7.40
C GLN A 81 23.13 9.53 -6.03
N ASN A 82 23.89 9.74 -4.94
CA ASN A 82 23.34 9.84 -3.58
C ASN A 82 22.40 11.03 -3.41
N THR A 83 22.74 12.17 -4.00
CA THR A 83 21.89 13.37 -3.97
C THR A 83 20.61 13.14 -4.77
N LEU A 84 20.72 12.59 -5.98
CA LEU A 84 19.57 12.27 -6.82
C LEU A 84 18.65 11.22 -6.16
N ARG A 85 19.23 10.22 -5.49
CA ARG A 85 18.51 9.25 -4.67
C ARG A 85 17.75 9.93 -3.53
N ASN A 86 18.38 10.86 -2.81
CA ASN A 86 17.74 11.59 -1.72
C ASN A 86 16.59 12.46 -2.24
N LEU A 87 16.77 13.10 -3.40
CA LEU A 87 15.70 13.84 -4.08
C LEU A 87 14.53 12.92 -4.44
N TYR A 88 14.79 11.73 -4.98
CA TYR A 88 13.75 10.73 -5.22
C TYR A 88 13.00 10.36 -3.93
N LYS A 89 13.74 10.03 -2.87
CA LYS A 89 13.15 9.67 -1.56
C LYS A 89 12.34 10.79 -0.93
N SER A 90 12.71 12.05 -1.17
CA SER A 90 12.02 13.22 -0.61
C SER A 90 10.80 13.63 -1.45
N LEU A 91 10.90 13.58 -2.78
CA LEU A 91 9.85 14.06 -3.68
C LEU A 91 8.84 12.97 -4.05
N VAL A 92 9.31 11.78 -4.43
CA VAL A 92 8.45 10.71 -4.97
C VAL A 92 8.09 9.71 -3.88
N GLY A 93 9.06 9.34 -3.05
CA GLY A 93 8.90 8.41 -1.93
C GLY A 93 7.63 8.65 -1.10
N PRO A 94 7.35 9.87 -0.60
CA PRO A 94 6.20 10.10 0.27
C PRO A 94 4.86 9.97 -0.44
N ILE A 95 4.78 10.18 -1.76
CA ILE A 95 3.54 9.97 -2.52
C ILE A 95 3.21 8.48 -2.55
N LEU A 96 4.22 7.65 -2.85
CA LEU A 96 4.06 6.21 -2.90
C LEU A 96 3.79 5.65 -1.50
N ASP A 97 4.62 6.03 -0.52
CA ASP A 97 4.55 5.56 0.85
C ASP A 97 3.16 5.83 1.47
N TYR A 98 2.49 6.94 1.13
CA TYR A 98 1.15 7.25 1.66
C TYR A 98 0.07 6.20 1.33
N SER A 99 0.28 5.41 0.27
CA SER A 99 -0.65 4.38 -0.20
C SER A 99 -0.46 3.01 0.45
N PHE A 100 0.52 2.86 1.37
CA PHE A 100 0.74 1.59 2.08
C PHE A 100 -0.52 0.99 2.72
N PRO A 101 -1.49 1.78 3.25
CA PRO A 101 -2.75 1.27 3.78
C PRO A 101 -3.56 0.41 2.81
N CYS A 102 -3.47 0.72 1.51
CA CYS A 102 -4.28 0.11 0.48
C CYS A 102 -3.51 -0.98 -0.29
N LEU A 103 -2.30 -1.34 0.15
CA LEU A 103 -1.39 -2.24 -0.57
C LEU A 103 -2.06 -3.55 -1.00
N ASN A 104 -2.76 -4.20 -0.07
CA ASN A 104 -3.36 -5.51 -0.32
C ASN A 104 -4.59 -5.44 -1.23
N SER A 105 -5.16 -4.25 -1.41
CA SER A 105 -6.26 -4.04 -2.35
C SER A 105 -5.77 -3.71 -3.76
N PHE A 106 -4.46 -3.52 -3.96
CA PHE A 106 -3.92 -3.28 -5.30
C PHE A 106 -3.84 -4.58 -6.10
N SER A 107 -4.37 -4.52 -7.33
CA SER A 107 -4.11 -5.56 -8.32
C SER A 107 -2.63 -5.62 -8.70
N GLU A 108 -2.15 -6.77 -9.16
CA GLU A 108 -0.78 -6.93 -9.63
C GLU A 108 -0.44 -5.94 -10.76
N ASN A 109 -1.42 -5.61 -11.61
CA ASN A 109 -1.25 -4.60 -12.66
C ASN A 109 -1.02 -3.20 -12.07
N ASN A 110 -1.74 -2.85 -11.00
CA ASN A 110 -1.56 -1.58 -10.30
C ASN A 110 -0.19 -1.49 -9.61
N ILE A 111 0.26 -2.58 -8.99
CA ILE A 111 1.62 -2.65 -8.43
C ILE A 111 2.67 -2.48 -9.54
N LYS A 112 2.50 -3.12 -10.70
CA LYS A 112 3.38 -2.95 -11.87
C LYS A 112 3.43 -1.50 -12.37
N LYS A 113 2.28 -0.80 -12.41
CA LYS A 113 2.23 0.64 -12.75
C LYS A 113 3.06 1.47 -11.77
N LEU A 114 2.94 1.23 -10.47
CA LEU A 114 3.73 1.93 -9.45
C LEU A 114 5.22 1.60 -9.55
N GLN A 115 5.57 0.34 -9.80
CA GLN A 115 6.95 -0.09 -10.00
C GLN A 115 7.57 0.56 -11.25
N ALA A 116 6.80 0.79 -12.31
CA ALA A 116 7.27 1.48 -13.51
C ALA A 116 7.73 2.93 -13.22
N ILE A 117 7.08 3.62 -12.28
CA ILE A 117 7.48 4.96 -11.82
C ILE A 117 8.87 4.91 -11.19
N GLN A 118 9.08 3.98 -10.25
CA GLN A 118 10.38 3.78 -9.62
C GLN A 118 11.46 3.38 -10.64
N ASN A 119 11.14 2.47 -11.56
CA ASN A 119 12.08 2.03 -12.59
C ASN A 119 12.50 3.20 -13.50
N THR A 120 11.57 4.07 -13.86
CA THR A 120 11.87 5.30 -14.61
C THR A 120 12.83 6.21 -13.84
N ALA A 121 12.62 6.36 -12.52
CA ALA A 121 13.50 7.13 -11.66
C ALA A 121 14.92 6.53 -11.61
N VAL A 122 15.02 5.23 -11.34
CA VAL A 122 16.30 4.52 -11.22
C VAL A 122 17.09 4.60 -12.52
N ARG A 123 16.45 4.38 -13.68
CA ARG A 123 17.09 4.55 -14.99
C ARG A 123 17.65 5.94 -15.18
N SER A 124 16.90 6.96 -14.76
CA SER A 124 17.35 8.35 -14.85
C SER A 124 18.54 8.61 -13.93
N ILE A 125 18.53 8.10 -12.70
CA ILE A 125 19.58 8.32 -11.69
C ILE A 125 20.88 7.58 -12.07
N LEU A 126 20.77 6.33 -12.51
CA LEU A 126 21.91 5.47 -12.83
C LEU A 126 22.35 5.58 -14.31
N LYS A 127 21.65 6.40 -15.11
CA LYS A 127 21.87 6.57 -16.55
C LYS A 127 21.84 5.24 -17.31
N LEU A 128 20.87 4.38 -16.96
CA LEU A 128 20.67 3.10 -17.62
C LEU A 128 19.98 3.29 -18.97
N LYS A 129 20.27 2.37 -19.90
CA LYS A 129 19.60 2.34 -21.20
C LYS A 129 18.09 2.11 -21.01
N TYR A 130 17.30 2.63 -21.94
CA TYR A 130 15.85 2.43 -21.94
C TYR A 130 15.46 0.94 -22.04
N ASP A 131 16.23 0.15 -22.77
CA ASP A 131 15.94 -1.28 -23.00
C ASP A 131 16.43 -2.20 -21.87
N THR A 132 17.04 -1.68 -20.79
CA THR A 132 17.46 -2.56 -19.69
C THR A 132 16.25 -3.29 -19.09
N PRO A 133 16.28 -4.61 -18.88
CA PRO A 133 15.15 -5.34 -18.36
C PRO A 133 14.90 -5.01 -16.88
N SER A 134 13.64 -5.09 -16.43
CA SER A 134 13.22 -4.66 -15.09
C SER A 134 13.94 -5.37 -13.94
N ASN A 135 14.29 -6.65 -14.12
CA ASN A 135 15.07 -7.42 -13.15
C ASN A 135 16.45 -6.80 -12.86
N ILE A 136 17.16 -6.37 -13.90
CA ILE A 136 18.47 -5.71 -13.77
C ILE A 136 18.29 -4.35 -13.08
N VAL A 137 17.27 -3.58 -13.46
CA VAL A 137 16.95 -2.29 -12.82
C VAL A 137 16.71 -2.47 -11.31
N HIS A 138 15.96 -3.50 -10.92
CA HIS A 138 15.69 -3.77 -9.49
C HIS A 138 16.96 -4.16 -8.74
N HIS A 139 17.80 -5.01 -9.32
CA HIS A 139 19.07 -5.42 -8.73
C HIS A 139 20.03 -4.23 -8.54
N GLU A 140 20.12 -3.36 -9.54
CA GLU A 140 20.94 -2.14 -9.45
C GLU A 140 20.37 -1.12 -8.45
N ALA A 141 19.05 -0.95 -8.41
CA ALA A 141 18.38 -0.10 -7.44
C ALA A 141 18.70 -0.52 -6.00
N PHE A 142 18.70 -1.83 -5.74
CA PHE A 142 19.03 -2.36 -4.43
C PHE A 142 20.53 -2.21 -4.12
N ASN A 143 21.41 -2.60 -5.02
CA ASN A 143 22.85 -2.61 -4.73
C ASN A 143 23.45 -1.22 -4.63
N LYS A 144 23.18 -0.35 -5.61
CA LYS A 144 23.78 0.99 -5.70
C LYS A 144 23.00 2.02 -4.89
N LEU A 145 21.67 1.98 -4.96
CA LEU A 145 20.81 2.99 -4.33
C LEU A 145 20.14 2.50 -3.05
N LYS A 146 20.33 1.24 -2.62
CA LYS A 146 19.64 0.67 -1.44
C LYS A 146 18.15 1.04 -1.43
N LEU A 147 17.51 0.86 -2.58
CA LEU A 147 16.07 1.06 -2.78
C LEU A 147 15.43 -0.32 -2.97
N LEU A 148 14.41 -0.59 -2.18
CA LEU A 148 13.56 -1.78 -2.32
C LEU A 148 12.55 -1.56 -3.45
N THR A 149 11.96 -2.65 -3.94
CA THR A 149 10.79 -2.56 -4.83
C THR A 149 9.64 -1.87 -4.10
N VAL A 150 8.71 -1.28 -4.87
CA VAL A 150 7.57 -0.56 -4.29
C VAL A 150 6.75 -1.47 -3.39
N SER A 151 6.48 -2.71 -3.83
CA SER A 151 5.76 -3.71 -3.03
C SER A 151 6.42 -3.96 -1.67
N ASN A 152 7.73 -4.25 -1.68
CA ASN A 152 8.47 -4.60 -0.47
C ASN A 152 8.59 -3.40 0.46
N ARG A 153 8.75 -2.19 -0.11
CA ARG A 153 8.79 -0.95 0.66
C ARG A 153 7.47 -0.67 1.37
N LEU A 154 6.34 -0.83 0.68
CA LEU A 154 5.02 -0.64 1.27
C LEU A 154 4.73 -1.71 2.33
N PHE A 155 5.18 -2.93 2.09
CA PHE A 155 5.11 -4.03 3.06
C PHE A 155 5.91 -3.74 4.34
N GLU A 156 7.15 -3.26 4.22
CA GLU A 156 7.94 -2.83 5.40
C GLU A 156 7.33 -1.63 6.14
N LEU A 157 6.52 -0.81 5.46
CA LEU A 157 5.81 0.30 6.09
C LEU A 157 4.61 -0.20 6.89
N SER A 158 3.83 -1.13 6.33
CA SER A 158 2.71 -1.76 7.04
C SER A 158 3.19 -2.50 8.28
N ASP A 159 4.26 -3.30 8.14
CA ASP A 159 4.84 -4.05 9.26
C ASP A 159 5.30 -3.14 10.39
N ARG A 160 6.01 -2.04 10.05
CA ARG A 160 6.46 -1.07 11.05
C ARG A 160 5.29 -0.34 11.70
N TYR A 161 4.29 0.07 10.93
CA TYR A 161 3.10 0.73 11.46
C TYR A 161 2.42 -0.13 12.54
N VAL A 162 2.25 -1.41 12.24
CA VAL A 162 1.57 -2.35 13.14
C VAL A 162 2.46 -2.71 14.31
N GLY A 163 3.74 -3.01 14.07
CA GLY A 163 4.70 -3.34 15.13
C GLY A 163 4.87 -2.20 16.12
N THR A 164 4.91 -0.95 15.66
CA THR A 164 4.90 0.23 16.53
C THR A 164 3.57 0.37 17.28
N GLY A 165 2.44 0.14 16.61
CA GLY A 165 1.12 0.18 17.25
C GLY A 165 0.95 -0.83 18.37
N LEU A 166 1.47 -2.05 18.20
CA LEU A 166 1.48 -3.10 19.22
C LEU A 166 2.47 -2.78 20.36
N ARG A 167 3.67 -2.28 20.04
CA ARG A 167 4.67 -1.91 21.04
C ARG A 167 4.18 -0.84 22.02
N HIS A 168 3.40 0.12 21.52
CA HIS A 168 2.85 1.19 22.33
C HIS A 168 1.44 0.91 22.84
N SER A 169 0.94 -0.32 22.66
CA SER A 169 -0.41 -0.72 23.05
C SER A 169 -1.50 0.26 22.60
N ILE A 170 -1.46 0.67 21.33
CA ILE A 170 -2.47 1.55 20.76
C ILE A 170 -3.80 0.76 20.73
N PRO A 171 -4.85 1.20 21.47
CA PRO A 171 -6.05 0.39 21.67
C PRO A 171 -6.75 0.00 20.36
N LEU A 172 -6.71 0.88 19.36
CA LEU A 172 -7.29 0.60 18.05
C LEU A 172 -6.52 -0.49 17.30
N VAL A 173 -5.19 -0.48 17.33
CA VAL A 173 -4.37 -1.48 16.63
C VAL A 173 -4.50 -2.82 17.32
N GLU A 174 -4.44 -2.86 18.65
CA GLU A 174 -4.63 -4.09 19.42
C GLU A 174 -6.01 -4.70 19.18
N ARG A 175 -7.07 -3.89 19.25
CA ARG A 175 -8.43 -4.33 18.97
C ARG A 175 -8.54 -4.90 17.57
N LEU A 176 -8.05 -4.19 16.56
CA LEU A 176 -8.18 -4.65 15.19
C LEU A 176 -7.36 -5.93 14.91
N VAL A 177 -6.18 -6.07 15.53
CA VAL A 177 -5.36 -7.31 15.43
C VAL A 177 -6.08 -8.47 16.13
N LYS A 178 -6.75 -8.22 17.25
CA LYS A 178 -7.57 -9.21 17.94
C LYS A 178 -8.75 -9.65 17.09
N GLU A 179 -9.53 -8.72 16.55
CA GLU A 179 -10.65 -8.99 15.65
C GLU A 179 -10.19 -9.78 14.41
N TYR A 180 -9.00 -9.47 13.87
CA TYR A 180 -8.42 -10.23 12.75
C TYR A 180 -8.08 -11.67 13.12
N LYS A 181 -7.48 -11.91 14.30
CA LYS A 181 -7.17 -13.26 14.78
C LYS A 181 -8.44 -14.08 14.99
N GLU A 182 -9.44 -13.49 15.65
CA GLU A 182 -10.75 -14.11 15.87
C GLU A 182 -11.44 -14.46 14.53
N GLY A 183 -11.38 -13.56 13.55
CA GLY A 183 -11.93 -13.77 12.21
C GLY A 183 -11.19 -14.82 11.36
N PHE A 184 -9.95 -15.16 11.69
CA PHE A 184 -9.20 -16.25 11.03
C PHE A 184 -9.57 -17.62 11.63
N GLU A 185 -9.87 -17.65 12.92
CA GLU A 185 -10.29 -18.86 13.64
C GLU A 185 -11.74 -19.24 13.31
N SER A 186 -12.62 -18.25 13.07
CA SER A 186 -13.91 -18.48 12.44
C SER A 186 -13.70 -18.59 10.92
N THR A 187 -13.87 -19.76 10.33
CA THR A 187 -13.78 -20.00 8.87
C THR A 187 -14.71 -19.15 7.98
N TYR A 188 -15.52 -18.28 8.59
CA TYR A 188 -16.46 -17.36 7.95
C TYR A 188 -16.23 -15.94 8.49
N ILE A 189 -15.57 -15.09 7.68
CA ILE A 189 -15.53 -13.65 7.94
C ILE A 189 -16.86 -13.08 7.43
N GLU A 190 -17.88 -13.02 8.28
CA GLU A 190 -19.18 -12.41 7.92
C GLU A 190 -19.06 -10.88 7.76
N ASN A 191 -18.07 -10.25 8.41
CA ASN A 191 -17.80 -8.81 8.29
C ASN A 191 -16.28 -8.56 8.24
N PRO A 192 -15.70 -8.31 7.06
CA PRO A 192 -14.28 -7.95 6.96
C PRO A 192 -13.98 -6.70 7.78
N THR A 193 -13.08 -6.81 8.75
CA THR A 193 -12.66 -5.69 9.59
C THR A 193 -12.00 -4.60 8.73
N PRO A 194 -11.93 -3.35 9.18
CA PRO A 194 -11.13 -2.33 8.50
C PRO A 194 -9.68 -2.76 8.26
N LEU A 195 -9.12 -3.66 9.09
CA LEU A 195 -7.80 -4.26 8.89
C LEU A 195 -7.76 -5.41 7.87
N SER A 196 -8.85 -6.09 7.53
CA SER A 196 -8.81 -7.12 6.49
C SER A 196 -8.39 -6.53 5.12
N ILE A 197 -8.72 -5.26 4.89
CA ILE A 197 -8.24 -4.43 3.76
C ILE A 197 -6.71 -4.21 3.83
N PHE A 198 -6.15 -4.09 5.04
CA PHE A 198 -4.72 -3.87 5.31
C PHE A 198 -3.89 -5.14 5.43
N PHE A 199 -4.50 -6.30 5.70
CA PHE A 199 -3.80 -7.53 6.13
C PHE A 199 -4.16 -8.81 5.36
N SER A 200 -4.90 -8.72 4.26
CA SER A 200 -4.96 -9.86 3.33
C SER A 200 -3.57 -10.17 2.73
N MET A 201 -2.75 -10.94 3.45
CA MET A 201 -1.67 -11.78 2.90
C MET A 201 -2.21 -13.22 2.93
N ASP A 202 -2.19 -14.04 1.88
CA ASP A 202 -1.28 -14.14 0.75
C ASP A 202 -2.02 -14.97 -0.35
N PRO A 203 -1.80 -14.76 -1.67
CA PRO A 203 -2.26 -15.67 -2.74
C PRO A 203 -1.53 -17.03 -2.78
N MET A 204 -0.83 -17.43 -1.71
CA MET A 204 -0.07 -18.70 -1.57
C MET A 204 -0.87 -19.86 -0.93
N LYS A 205 -2.20 -19.91 -1.10
CA LYS A 205 -3.05 -21.06 -0.71
C LYS A 205 -3.84 -21.65 -1.87
N LYS A 206 -3.21 -21.77 -3.06
CA LYS A 206 -3.83 -22.56 -4.15
C LYS A 206 -3.59 -24.07 -4.05
N ASN A 207 -2.66 -24.59 -3.24
CA ASN A 207 -2.41 -26.04 -3.15
C ASN A 207 -1.66 -26.45 -1.88
N ILE A 208 -2.31 -26.74 -0.74
CA ILE A 208 -1.81 -27.71 0.27
C ILE A 208 -3.03 -28.36 0.97
N PRO A 209 -3.12 -29.70 1.06
CA PRO A 209 -4.23 -30.42 1.69
C PRO A 209 -4.21 -30.35 3.22
N TYR A 210 -5.39 -30.57 3.81
CA TYR A 210 -5.68 -30.54 5.24
C TYR A 210 -4.77 -31.46 6.06
N GLY A 211 -4.18 -30.91 7.13
CA GLY A 211 -3.58 -31.69 8.23
C GLY A 211 -2.15 -31.30 8.58
N GLN A 212 -1.97 -30.12 9.19
CA GLN A 212 -0.91 -29.76 10.16
C GLN A 212 -1.09 -28.27 10.47
N LEU A 213 -1.82 -27.97 11.55
CA LEU A 213 -2.10 -26.62 12.05
C LEU A 213 -1.40 -26.41 13.41
N THR A 214 -0.11 -26.70 13.42
CA THR A 214 0.84 -26.14 14.39
C THR A 214 1.94 -25.53 13.55
N ASP A 215 2.27 -24.26 13.79
CA ASP A 215 3.22 -23.42 13.06
C ASP A 215 2.64 -22.54 11.94
N VAL A 216 1.85 -21.53 12.32
CA VAL A 216 1.68 -20.31 11.49
C VAL A 216 2.28 -19.11 12.24
N PHE A 217 3.58 -19.24 12.54
CA PHE A 217 4.48 -18.12 12.80
C PHE A 217 5.21 -17.81 11.50
N PHE A 218 4.68 -16.92 10.66
CA PHE A 218 5.42 -16.40 9.50
C PHE A 218 5.11 -14.90 9.29
N ILE A 219 5.36 -14.11 10.33
CA ILE A 219 5.83 -12.73 10.13
C ILE A 219 7.30 -12.87 9.70
N SER A 220 7.61 -12.58 8.44
CA SER A 220 8.96 -12.29 7.94
C SER A 220 10.08 -13.22 8.47
N ASN A 221 10.33 -14.33 7.77
CA ASN A 221 11.45 -15.25 8.03
C ASN A 221 12.83 -14.70 7.60
N LYS A 222 13.10 -13.44 7.95
CA LYS A 222 14.42 -12.79 7.82
C LYS A 222 14.88 -12.14 9.13
N PHE A 223 14.12 -12.28 10.21
CA PHE A 223 14.38 -11.62 11.49
C PHE A 223 15.04 -12.51 12.56
N PHE A 224 15.12 -13.85 12.37
CA PHE A 224 15.68 -14.75 13.40
C PHE A 224 17.14 -15.18 13.22
N ASN A 225 17.74 -15.05 12.02
CA ASN A 225 19.11 -15.55 11.79
C ASN A 225 20.23 -14.58 12.22
N ASN A 226 19.91 -13.45 12.87
CA ASN A 226 20.91 -12.49 13.34
C ASN A 226 20.93 -12.30 14.87
N TRP A 227 20.26 -13.16 15.64
CA TRP A 227 20.26 -13.09 17.10
C TRP A 227 20.80 -14.34 17.81
N SER A 228 21.39 -15.29 17.07
CA SER A 228 22.09 -16.47 17.60
C SER A 228 23.62 -16.35 17.59
N LEU A 229 24.17 -15.13 17.62
CA LEU A 229 25.63 -14.88 17.64
C LEU A 229 26.07 -13.94 18.79
N ILE A 230 25.24 -13.74 19.80
CA ILE A 230 25.56 -12.89 20.96
C ILE A 230 25.45 -13.64 22.31
N PHE A 231 25.07 -14.91 22.30
CA PHE A 231 25.29 -15.81 23.43
C PHE A 231 25.73 -17.17 22.90
N ASP A 232 27.03 -17.27 22.65
CA ASP A 232 27.92 -18.39 22.98
C ASP A 232 29.36 -17.84 23.02
#